data_AF-P94276-F1
#
_entry.id   AF-P94276-F1
#
_cell.length_a   1.000
_cell.length_b   1.000
_cell.length_c   1.000
_cell.angle_alpha   90.00
_cell.angle_beta   90.00
_cell.angle_gamma   90.00
#
_symmetry.space_group_name_H-M   'P 1'
#
loop_
_entity.id
_entity.type
_entity.pdbx_description
1 polymer ?
#
loop_
_entity_poly.entity_id
_entity_poly.type
_entity_poly.pdbx_seq_one_letter_code
_entity_poly.pdbx_strand_id
1 'polypeptide(L)'
;MEKFMNKKMKMFIICAVFILIGACKIHTSYDEQSNGEVKVKKIEFSEFTVKIKNKNNSNNWADLGDLVVRKEKDGIDTGLNAGGHSATFFSLEESEINNFIKAMTEGGSFKTSLYYGYNDEESKCIQNKEIITKIEKINDTEYITFLGDKINNSAGGD
;
A
#
# COMPACT_ATOMS: atom_id res chain seq x y z
N MET A 1 -26.04 25.40 7.53
CA MET A 1 -25.04 25.06 6.50
C MET A 1 -23.79 24.57 7.25
N GLU A 2 -23.89 23.42 7.90
CA GLU A 2 -22.85 22.89 8.81
C GLU A 2 -22.87 21.36 8.74
N LYS A 3 -22.16 20.76 7.77
CA LYS A 3 -21.69 19.37 7.85
C LYS A 3 -20.39 19.21 7.04
N PHE A 4 -19.44 20.12 7.20
CA PHE A 4 -18.03 19.74 7.00
C PHE A 4 -17.57 19.03 8.27
N MET A 5 -18.21 17.89 8.57
CA MET A 5 -17.69 16.96 9.56
C MET A 5 -16.35 16.44 9.03
N ASN A 6 -15.32 16.44 9.88
CA ASN A 6 -14.07 15.72 9.67
C ASN A 6 -14.38 14.29 9.20
N LYS A 7 -14.40 14.06 7.89
CA LYS A 7 -14.64 12.74 7.31
C LYS A 7 -13.45 11.87 7.70
N LYS A 8 -13.73 10.76 8.41
CA LYS A 8 -12.70 9.78 8.76
C LYS A 8 -12.10 9.22 7.47
N MET A 9 -10.78 9.11 7.42
CA MET A 9 -10.08 8.43 6.33
C MET A 9 -9.98 6.94 6.63
N LYS A 10 -10.09 6.12 5.59
CA LYS A 10 -9.82 4.69 5.70
C LYS A 10 -8.34 4.47 6.01
N MET A 11 -8.03 3.55 6.91
CA MET A 11 -6.66 3.21 7.28
C MET A 11 -6.36 1.77 6.93
N PHE A 12 -5.20 1.55 6.32
CA PHE A 12 -4.71 0.24 5.91
C PHE A 12 -3.36 -0.06 6.55
N ILE A 13 -3.07 -1.35 6.67
CA ILE A 13 -1.81 -1.82 7.22
C ILE A 13 -1.36 -3.14 6.61
N ILE A 14 -0.06 -3.27 6.36
CA ILE A 14 0.60 -4.44 5.77
C ILE A 14 1.86 -4.74 6.58
N CYS A 15 2.20 -6.00 6.81
CA CYS A 15 3.40 -6.37 7.56
C CYS A 15 4.66 -6.04 6.76
N ALA A 16 5.59 -5.28 7.35
CA ALA A 16 6.81 -4.82 6.67
C ALA A 16 7.72 -5.98 6.27
N VAL A 17 7.77 -7.04 7.08
CA VAL A 17 8.55 -8.25 6.79
C VAL A 17 8.06 -8.96 5.51
N PHE A 18 6.75 -9.01 5.27
CA PHE A 18 6.21 -9.61 4.05
C PHE A 18 6.54 -8.78 2.80
N ILE A 19 6.59 -7.45 2.92
CA ILE A 19 7.07 -6.58 1.85
C ILE A 19 8.55 -6.83 1.57
N LEU A 20 9.37 -6.86 2.62
CA LEU A 20 10.79 -7.15 2.49
C LEU A 20 11.00 -8.50 1.82
N ILE A 21 10.28 -9.56 2.18
CA ILE A 21 10.42 -10.88 1.54
C ILE A 21 9.95 -10.86 0.07
N GLY A 22 8.83 -10.19 -0.22
CA GLY A 22 8.34 -10.00 -1.59
C GLY A 22 9.32 -9.22 -2.46
N ALA A 23 9.96 -8.21 -1.88
CA ALA A 23 11.04 -7.45 -2.49
C ALA A 23 12.35 -8.25 -2.53
N CYS A 24 12.71 -9.05 -1.52
CA CYS A 24 14.00 -9.76 -1.37
C CYS A 24 14.17 -10.98 -2.27
N LYS A 25 13.26 -11.26 -3.21
CA LYS A 25 13.65 -11.98 -4.43
C LYS A 25 14.64 -11.17 -5.31
N ILE A 26 14.87 -9.90 -4.98
CA ILE A 26 16.06 -9.12 -5.35
C ILE A 26 17.28 -9.79 -4.73
N HIS A 27 18.10 -10.46 -5.55
CA HIS A 27 19.33 -11.13 -5.09
C HIS A 27 20.19 -10.20 -4.21
N THR A 28 20.37 -10.58 -2.95
CA THR A 28 21.47 -10.13 -2.10
C THR A 28 22.78 -10.78 -2.56
N SER A 29 23.28 -10.38 -3.74
CA SER A 29 24.72 -10.43 -3.97
C SER A 29 25.34 -9.23 -3.24
N TYR A 30 25.98 -9.47 -2.10
CA TYR A 30 26.87 -8.48 -1.51
C TYR A 30 28.10 -8.38 -2.42
N ASP A 31 28.11 -7.44 -3.36
CA ASP A 31 29.36 -7.01 -3.98
C ASP A 31 30.00 -5.99 -3.04
N GLU A 32 30.92 -6.46 -2.20
CA GLU A 32 31.86 -5.65 -1.42
C GLU A 32 32.86 -4.93 -2.35
N GLN A 33 32.40 -4.20 -3.37
CA GLN A 33 33.31 -3.42 -4.22
C GLN A 33 32.56 -2.39 -5.09
N SER A 34 32.21 -1.24 -4.52
CA SER A 34 32.52 0.07 -5.13
C SER A 34 31.94 1.23 -4.31
N ASN A 35 32.80 2.22 -4.07
CA ASN A 35 32.52 3.58 -3.59
C ASN A 35 31.09 4.12 -3.79
N GLY A 36 30.37 4.35 -2.69
CA GLY A 36 29.71 5.63 -2.41
C GLY A 36 28.38 5.99 -3.10
N GLU A 37 27.87 5.22 -4.06
CA GLU A 37 26.54 5.45 -4.63
C GLU A 37 25.66 4.19 -4.52
N VAL A 38 24.53 4.30 -3.81
CA VAL A 38 23.48 3.27 -3.78
C VAL A 38 22.83 3.22 -5.16
N LYS A 39 23.42 2.43 -6.07
CA LYS A 39 22.74 1.99 -7.28
C LYS A 39 21.60 1.08 -6.84
N VAL A 40 20.38 1.62 -6.84
CA VAL A 40 19.16 0.84 -6.59
C VAL A 40 19.17 -0.35 -7.56
N LYS A 41 19.39 -1.56 -7.03
CA LYS A 41 19.40 -2.78 -7.83
C LYS A 41 18.06 -2.91 -8.54
N LYS A 42 18.10 -3.30 -9.81
CA LYS A 42 16.93 -3.53 -10.65
C LYS A 42 15.92 -4.40 -9.90
N ILE A 43 14.66 -3.99 -9.89
CA ILE A 43 13.59 -4.71 -9.19
C ILE A 43 13.31 -6.02 -9.94
N GLU A 44 13.45 -7.15 -9.24
CA GLU A 44 13.36 -8.51 -9.84
C GLU A 44 12.05 -9.24 -9.54
N PHE A 45 11.13 -8.65 -8.76
CA PHE A 45 9.83 -9.30 -8.54
C PHE A 45 8.91 -9.09 -9.75
N SER A 46 8.19 -10.13 -10.13
CA SER A 46 7.10 -10.07 -11.11
C SER A 46 5.75 -9.91 -10.41
N GLU A 47 5.49 -10.73 -9.40
CA GLU A 47 4.27 -10.68 -8.61
C GLU A 47 4.55 -11.23 -7.20
N PHE A 48 3.93 -10.62 -6.19
CA PHE A 48 3.86 -11.18 -4.84
C PHE A 48 2.54 -10.79 -4.17
N THR A 49 2.22 -11.48 -3.07
CA THR A 49 0.98 -11.25 -2.32
C THR A 49 1.31 -11.03 -0.85
N VAL A 50 0.66 -10.04 -0.25
CA VAL A 50 0.80 -9.71 1.17
C VAL A 50 -0.55 -9.60 1.83
N LYS A 51 -0.62 -9.95 3.12
CA LYS A 51 -1.84 -9.74 3.91
C LYS A 51 -2.05 -8.26 4.19
N ILE A 52 -3.27 -7.80 3.97
CA ILE A 52 -3.68 -6.43 4.27
C ILE A 52 -4.79 -6.44 5.33
N LYS A 53 -4.71 -5.50 6.26
CA LYS A 53 -5.72 -5.25 7.28
C LYS A 53 -6.22 -3.82 7.16
N ASN A 54 -7.41 -3.54 7.68
CA ASN A 54 -7.93 -2.19 7.79
C ASN A 54 -8.51 -1.93 9.19
N LYS A 55 -8.74 -0.66 9.52
CA LYS A 55 -9.49 -0.32 10.74
C LYS A 55 -11.00 -0.49 10.54
N ASN A 56 -11.62 -1.19 11.49
CA ASN A 56 -13.06 -1.35 11.59
C ASN A 56 -13.73 -0.18 12.33
N ASN A 57 -15.05 -0.23 12.48
CA ASN A 57 -15.84 0.82 13.15
C ASN A 57 -15.46 1.03 14.62
N SER A 58 -14.87 0.02 15.26
CA SER A 58 -14.34 0.07 16.63
C SER A 58 -12.89 0.54 16.71
N ASN A 59 -12.30 1.04 15.61
CA ASN A 59 -10.91 1.50 15.51
C ASN A 59 -9.86 0.40 15.75
N ASN A 60 -10.24 -0.87 15.61
CA ASN A 60 -9.37 -2.04 15.71
C ASN A 60 -8.91 -2.50 14.33
N TRP A 61 -7.68 -3.02 14.24
CA TRP A 61 -7.17 -3.66 13.03
C TRP A 61 -7.85 -5.02 12.82
N ALA A 62 -8.50 -5.18 11.67
CA ALA A 62 -9.16 -6.41 11.26
C ALA A 62 -8.60 -6.90 9.93
N ASP A 63 -8.44 -8.22 9.79
CA ASP A 63 -7.99 -8.82 8.54
C ASP A 63 -8.98 -8.50 7.43
N LEU A 64 -8.49 -7.89 6.35
CA LEU A 64 -9.30 -7.49 5.19
C LEU A 64 -9.21 -8.54 4.09
N GLY A 65 -7.99 -9.00 3.80
CA GLY A 65 -7.73 -9.96 2.74
C GLY A 65 -6.27 -9.92 2.29
N ASP A 66 -6.07 -10.08 0.99
CA ASP A 66 -4.74 -10.13 0.38
C ASP A 66 -4.58 -9.00 -0.65
N LEU A 67 -3.44 -8.31 -0.59
CA LEU A 67 -3.00 -7.34 -1.59
C LEU A 67 -1.99 -8.02 -2.52
N VAL A 68 -2.35 -8.16 -3.78
CA VAL A 68 -1.48 -8.65 -4.85
C VAL A 68 -0.74 -7.47 -5.46
N VAL A 69 0.57 -7.53 -5.55
CA VAL A 69 1.44 -6.50 -6.12
C VAL A 69 2.12 -7.07 -7.36
N ARG A 70 1.89 -6.46 -8.52
CA ARG A 70 2.39 -6.92 -9.83
C ARG A 70 3.26 -5.86 -10.47
N LYS A 71 4.46 -6.24 -10.87
CA LYS A 71 5.34 -5.41 -11.70
C LYS A 71 4.88 -5.53 -13.15
N GLU A 72 4.34 -4.44 -13.67
CA GLU A 72 3.97 -4.32 -15.08
C GLU A 72 5.10 -3.66 -15.87
N LYS A 73 4.97 -3.56 -17.19
CA LYS A 73 5.98 -2.89 -18.03
C LYS A 73 6.17 -1.42 -17.60
N ASP A 74 5.08 -0.69 -17.47
CA ASP A 74 5.08 0.77 -17.30
C ASP A 74 4.85 1.22 -15.84
N GLY A 75 4.98 0.30 -14.87
CA GLY A 75 4.60 0.62 -13.49
C GLY A 75 4.47 -0.58 -12.55
N ILE A 76 3.61 -0.40 -11.54
CA ILE A 76 3.11 -1.43 -10.64
C ILE A 76 1.59 -1.33 -10.57
N ASP A 77 0.92 -2.47 -10.71
CA ASP A 77 -0.50 -2.62 -10.47
C ASP A 77 -0.72 -3.42 -9.18
N THR A 78 -1.69 -2.98 -8.37
CA THR A 78 -2.09 -3.71 -7.18
C THR A 78 -3.56 -4.12 -7.23
N GLY A 79 -3.84 -5.32 -6.75
CA GLY A 79 -5.20 -5.88 -6.65
C GLY A 79 -5.52 -6.27 -5.21
N LEU A 80 -6.71 -5.92 -4.74
CA LEU A 80 -7.23 -6.32 -3.44
C LEU A 80 -8.20 -7.49 -3.61
N ASN A 81 -7.86 -8.61 -2.96
CA ASN A 81 -8.71 -9.79 -2.83
C ASN A 81 -9.35 -9.79 -1.44
N ALA A 82 -10.62 -9.39 -1.35
CA ALA A 82 -11.35 -9.27 -0.08
C ALA A 82 -12.84 -9.61 -0.26
N GLY A 83 -13.41 -10.33 0.70
CA GLY A 83 -14.86 -10.60 0.74
C GLY A 83 -15.42 -11.35 -0.48
N GLY A 84 -14.62 -12.19 -1.15
CA GLY A 84 -15.03 -12.92 -2.36
C GLY A 84 -14.93 -12.10 -3.66
N HIS A 85 -14.41 -10.88 -3.59
CA HIS A 85 -14.20 -10.00 -4.75
C HIS A 85 -12.71 -9.70 -4.93
N SER A 86 -12.32 -9.48 -6.19
CA SER A 86 -10.98 -9.04 -6.60
C SER A 86 -11.14 -7.79 -7.45
N ALA A 87 -10.46 -6.71 -7.08
CA ALA A 87 -10.47 -5.46 -7.84
C ALA A 87 -9.11 -4.75 -7.74
N THR A 88 -8.81 -3.88 -8.69
CA THR A 88 -7.64 -2.99 -8.61
C THR A 88 -7.74 -2.12 -7.36
N PHE A 89 -6.65 -2.04 -6.58
CA PHE A 89 -6.59 -1.23 -5.36
C PHE A 89 -5.93 0.12 -5.65
N PHE A 90 -4.73 0.11 -6.24
CA PHE A 90 -4.09 1.27 -6.87
C PHE A 90 -3.07 0.83 -7.94
N SER A 91 -2.69 1.76 -8.81
CA SER A 91 -1.58 1.62 -9.76
C SER A 91 -0.65 2.82 -9.70
N LEU A 92 0.60 2.65 -10.14
CA LEU A 92 1.61 3.73 -10.21
C LEU A 92 2.50 3.56 -11.43
N GLU A 93 3.01 4.69 -11.95
CA GLU A 93 3.90 4.73 -13.11
C GLU A 93 5.33 4.29 -12.77
N GLU A 94 6.12 3.94 -13.78
CA GLU A 94 7.52 3.52 -13.65
C GLU A 94 8.38 4.52 -12.84
N SER A 95 8.11 5.81 -13.00
CA SER A 95 8.81 6.90 -12.30
C SER A 95 8.64 6.87 -10.77
N GLU A 96 7.55 6.29 -10.26
CA GLU A 96 7.20 6.23 -8.84
C GLU A 96 7.58 4.90 -8.18
N ILE A 97 8.11 3.94 -8.94
CA ILE A 97 8.43 2.61 -8.43
C ILE A 97 9.46 2.68 -7.29
N ASN A 98 10.53 3.47 -7.43
CA ASN A 98 11.54 3.58 -6.38
C ASN A 98 10.98 4.21 -5.10
N ASN A 99 10.11 5.21 -5.25
CA ASN A 99 9.41 5.84 -4.13
C ASN A 99 8.49 4.84 -3.43
N PHE A 100 7.77 4.02 -4.19
CA PHE A 100 6.93 2.96 -3.65
C PHE A 100 7.72 1.93 -2.84
N ILE A 101 8.83 1.42 -3.38
CA ILE A 101 9.66 0.42 -2.67
C ILE A 101 10.21 1.01 -1.38
N LYS A 102 10.73 2.24 -1.44
CA LYS A 102 11.22 2.94 -0.24
C LYS A 102 10.10 3.13 0.78
N ALA A 103 8.95 3.66 0.37
CA ALA A 103 7.81 3.89 1.24
C ALA A 103 7.31 2.60 1.91
N MET A 104 7.27 1.48 1.18
CA MET A 104 6.78 0.20 1.69
C MET A 104 7.82 -0.58 2.52
N THR A 105 9.07 -0.12 2.61
CA THR A 105 10.14 -0.79 3.41
C THR A 105 10.66 0.07 4.54
N GLU A 106 10.78 1.38 4.32
CA GLU A 106 11.38 2.35 5.25
C GLU A 106 10.38 3.43 5.72
N GLY A 107 9.20 3.49 5.12
CA GLY A 107 8.30 4.64 5.24
C GLY A 107 8.66 5.79 4.28
N GLY A 108 7.74 6.74 4.08
CA GLY A 108 7.87 7.80 3.09
C GLY A 108 6.58 8.03 2.31
N SER A 109 6.67 8.54 1.09
CA SER A 109 5.51 8.70 0.21
C SER A 109 5.80 8.31 -1.23
N PHE A 110 4.74 7.99 -1.97
CA PHE A 110 4.75 7.76 -3.41
C PHE A 110 3.44 8.26 -4.02
N LYS A 111 3.45 8.57 -5.31
CA LYS A 111 2.24 8.97 -6.04
C LYS A 111 1.67 7.80 -6.84
N THR A 112 0.38 7.56 -6.70
CA THR A 112 -0.36 6.60 -7.55
C THR A 112 -0.82 7.28 -8.83
N SER A 113 -0.81 6.58 -9.96
CA SER A 113 -1.51 7.02 -11.18
C SER A 113 -3.01 7.01 -10.94
N LEU A 114 -3.53 5.90 -10.41
CA LEU A 114 -4.93 5.70 -10.07
C LEU A 114 -5.04 5.02 -8.70
N TYR A 115 -5.91 5.52 -7.85
CA TYR A 115 -6.25 4.93 -6.56
C TYR A 115 -7.76 4.64 -6.51
N TYR A 116 -8.12 3.39 -6.27
CA TYR A 116 -9.50 2.92 -6.17
C TYR A 116 -9.91 2.63 -4.71
N GLY A 117 -8.99 2.13 -3.88
CA GLY A 117 -9.26 1.82 -2.48
C GLY A 117 -10.19 0.63 -2.28
N TYR A 118 -10.88 0.59 -1.15
CA TYR A 118 -11.89 -0.41 -0.79
C TYR A 118 -13.32 0.14 -0.85
N ASN A 119 -14.31 -0.75 -0.89
CA ASN A 119 -15.72 -0.43 -1.21
C ASN A 119 -16.40 0.60 -0.29
N ASP A 120 -15.87 0.85 0.91
CA ASP A 120 -16.42 1.82 1.86
C ASP A 120 -15.83 3.23 1.73
N GLU A 121 -14.94 3.46 0.77
CA GLU A 121 -14.39 4.76 0.43
C GLU A 121 -15.32 5.56 -0.50
N GLU A 122 -15.28 6.89 -0.39
CA GLU A 122 -16.17 7.82 -1.12
C GLU A 122 -15.80 7.93 -2.60
N SER A 123 -14.51 8.00 -2.90
CA SER A 123 -14.03 8.15 -4.28
C SER A 123 -13.90 6.80 -4.96
N LYS A 124 -14.56 6.66 -6.12
CA LYS A 124 -14.44 5.45 -6.95
C LYS A 124 -13.13 5.35 -7.71
N CYS A 125 -12.44 6.47 -7.92
CA CYS A 125 -11.12 6.53 -8.55
C CYS A 125 -10.51 7.94 -8.35
N ILE A 126 -9.29 8.01 -7.82
CA ILE A 126 -8.54 9.25 -7.61
C ILE A 126 -7.26 9.19 -8.44
N GLN A 127 -7.05 10.17 -9.30
CA GLN A 127 -5.80 10.32 -10.04
C GLN A 127 -4.73 10.98 -9.17
N ASN A 128 -3.46 10.59 -9.35
CA ASN A 128 -2.31 11.27 -8.75
C ASN A 128 -2.36 11.40 -7.22
N LYS A 129 -3.05 10.47 -6.54
CA LYS A 129 -3.12 10.46 -5.07
C LYS A 129 -1.75 10.20 -4.49
N GLU A 130 -1.34 11.04 -3.54
CA GLU A 130 -0.16 10.78 -2.73
C GLU A 130 -0.50 9.83 -1.59
N ILE A 131 0.23 8.73 -1.49
CA ILE A 131 0.14 7.77 -0.39
C ILE A 131 1.33 8.02 0.53
N ILE A 132 1.03 8.38 1.77
CA ILE A 132 2.03 8.58 2.82
C ILE A 132 1.98 7.38 3.76
N THR A 133 3.13 6.76 3.93
CA THR A 133 3.34 5.54 4.71
C THR A 133 4.09 5.84 6.01
N LYS A 134 3.84 5.04 7.04
CA LYS A 134 4.56 5.08 8.32
C LYS A 134 4.81 3.66 8.79
N ILE A 135 5.91 3.45 9.51
CA ILE A 135 6.16 2.18 10.21
C ILE A 135 5.51 2.28 11.60
N GLU A 136 4.63 1.34 11.92
CA GLU A 136 4.00 1.19 13.24
C GLU A 136 4.25 -0.22 13.79
N LYS A 137 4.43 -0.31 15.12
CA LYS A 137 4.65 -1.57 15.82
C LYS A 137 3.36 -2.01 16.52
N ILE A 138 2.89 -3.22 16.20
CA ILE A 138 1.70 -3.83 16.79
C ILE A 138 2.07 -5.21 17.29
N ASN A 139 1.94 -5.44 18.60
CA ASN A 139 2.30 -6.71 19.25
C ASN A 139 3.70 -7.18 18.81
N ASP A 140 4.67 -6.28 18.95
CA ASP A 140 6.06 -6.45 18.57
C ASP A 140 6.39 -6.70 17.09
N THR A 141 5.39 -6.72 16.21
CA THR A 141 5.58 -6.86 14.76
C THR A 141 5.51 -5.49 14.09
N GLU A 142 6.43 -5.22 13.17
CA GLU A 142 6.46 -3.98 12.38
C GLU A 142 5.55 -4.08 11.15
N TYR A 143 4.79 -3.02 10.94
CA TYR A 143 3.86 -2.90 9.85
C TYR A 143 4.00 -1.53 9.18
N ILE A 144 3.70 -1.48 7.89
CA ILE A 144 3.50 -0.24 7.15
C ILE A 144 2.02 0.15 7.23
N THR A 145 1.73 1.32 7.79
CA THR A 145 0.40 1.95 7.78
C THR A 145 0.30 3.05 6.75
N PHE A 146 -0.87 3.20 6.14
CA PHE A 146 -1.16 4.31 5.24
C PHE A 146 -2.64 4.67 5.25
N LEU A 147 -2.93 5.90 4.82
CA LEU A 147 -4.29 6.41 4.70
C LEU A 147 -4.79 6.24 3.27
N GLY A 148 -6.00 5.72 3.15
CA GLY A 148 -6.76 5.69 1.91
C GLY A 148 -7.48 7.01 1.65
N ASP A 149 -8.73 6.93 1.23
CA ASP A 149 -9.64 8.05 1.03
C ASP A 149 -10.67 8.16 2.17
N LYS A 150 -11.49 9.22 2.10
CA LYS A 150 -12.61 9.47 3.01
C LYS A 150 -13.61 8.32 2.93
N ILE A 151 -14.11 7.90 4.09
CA ILE A 151 -15.15 6.87 4.20
C ILE A 151 -16.50 7.49 3.80
N ASN A 152 -17.27 6.75 3.00
CA ASN A 152 -18.64 7.12 2.69
C ASN A 152 -19.53 6.88 3.92
N ASN A 153 -19.97 7.95 4.59
CA ASN A 153 -20.88 7.88 5.75
C ASN A 153 -22.22 7.19 5.47
N SER A 154 -22.54 6.91 4.20
CA SER A 154 -23.73 6.15 3.77
C SER A 154 -23.56 4.63 3.88
N ALA A 155 -22.34 4.13 4.03
CA ALA A 155 -22.03 2.69 4.11
C ALA A 155 -22.06 2.14 5.55
N GLY A 156 -22.37 2.98 6.54
CA GLY A 156 -22.52 2.58 7.94
C GLY A 156 -23.92 2.07 8.30
N GLY A 157 -24.57 1.37 7.38
CA GLY A 157 -25.84 0.69 7.62
C GLY A 157 -25.62 -0.80 7.71
N ASP A 158 -25.42 -1.29 8.93
CA ASP A 158 -26.05 -2.51 9.49
C ASP A 158 -25.79 -2.56 11.01
#